data_AF-A0A6G1KG73-F1
#
_entry.id   AF-A0A6G1KG73-F1
#
_cell.length_a   1.000
_cell.length_b   1.000
_cell.length_c   1.000
_cell.angle_alpha   90.00
_cell.angle_beta   90.00
_cell.angle_gamma   90.00
#
_symmetry.space_group_name_H-M   'P 1'
#
loop_
_entity.id
_entity.type
_entity.pdbx_description
1 polymer ?
#
loop_
_entity_poly.entity_id
_entity_poly.type
_entity_poly.pdbx_seq_one_letter_code
_entity_poly.pdbx_strand_id
1 'polypeptide(L)'
;MNKVYETCGGSIRSVLERWERAYFIAADVKTWNEIVAAAEAGKGVKFDVSYDTTEKLQKGEVTELPGYTTMYEAFGGAEVARPIMQAIFSQYGLWMEEGLFDYKSGTLLNKVFPDIKPLKLEEAWKEAGKA
;
A
#
# COMPACT_ATOMS: atom_id res chain seq x y z
N MET A 1 20.46 -15.31 -18.54
CA MET A 1 21.34 -14.20 -18.10
C MET A 1 20.92 -13.00 -18.92
N ASN A 2 20.07 -12.12 -18.38
CA ASN A 2 19.51 -11.00 -19.13
C ASN A 2 20.17 -9.71 -18.65
N LYS A 3 20.95 -9.05 -19.52
CA LYS A 3 21.54 -7.73 -19.28
C LYS A 3 20.73 -6.69 -20.05
N VAL A 4 20.27 -5.65 -19.37
CA VAL A 4 19.81 -4.40 -19.99
C VAL A 4 20.92 -3.38 -19.85
N TYR A 5 21.10 -2.55 -20.87
CA TYR A 5 22.26 -1.70 -21.09
C TYR A 5 21.85 -0.23 -21.19
N GLU A 6 22.63 0.67 -20.59
CA GLU A 6 22.53 2.12 -20.83
C GLU A 6 23.80 2.64 -21.49
N THR A 7 23.64 3.62 -22.38
CA THR A 7 24.76 4.26 -23.09
C THR A 7 25.15 5.54 -22.40
N CYS A 8 26.24 5.50 -21.63
CA CYS A 8 26.97 6.69 -21.23
C CYS A 8 28.31 6.70 -22.01
N GLY A 9 28.45 7.61 -22.97
CA GLY A 9 29.74 7.85 -23.65
C GLY A 9 30.29 6.69 -24.49
N GLY A 10 29.44 5.88 -25.13
CA GLY A 10 29.88 4.86 -26.09
C GLY A 10 30.43 3.55 -25.50
N SER A 11 30.39 3.36 -24.18
CA SER A 11 30.70 2.08 -23.54
C SER A 11 29.48 1.59 -22.75
N ILE A 12 28.94 0.45 -23.17
CA ILE A 12 27.89 -0.25 -22.46
C ILE A 12 28.52 -0.93 -21.23
N ARG A 13 28.29 -0.40 -20.03
CA ARG A 13 28.71 -1.01 -18.76
C ARG A 13 27.49 -1.44 -17.97
N SER A 14 27.46 -2.69 -17.52
CA SER A 14 26.40 -3.15 -16.60
C SER A 14 26.57 -2.46 -15.26
N VAL A 15 25.53 -1.75 -14.80
CA VAL A 15 25.55 -1.02 -13.51
C VAL A 15 25.56 -2.00 -12.31
N LEU A 16 25.09 -3.22 -12.50
CA LEU A 16 25.15 -4.31 -11.52
C LEU A 16 25.79 -5.57 -12.13
N GLU A 17 26.57 -6.29 -11.33
CA GLU A 17 27.15 -7.59 -11.73
C GLU A 17 26.08 -8.67 -11.88
N ARG A 18 25.03 -8.60 -11.07
CA ARG A 18 23.89 -9.52 -11.08
C ARG A 18 22.60 -8.80 -10.71
N TRP A 19 21.54 -9.12 -11.44
CA TRP A 19 20.17 -8.75 -11.09
C TRP A 19 19.50 -9.88 -10.28
N GLU A 20 18.78 -9.51 -9.23
CA GLU A 20 17.88 -10.42 -8.54
C GLU A 20 16.60 -10.64 -9.34
N ARG A 21 15.89 -11.75 -9.04
CA ARG A 21 14.64 -12.09 -9.74
C ARG A 21 13.51 -11.10 -9.47
N ALA A 22 13.51 -10.48 -8.30
CA ALA A 22 12.55 -9.48 -7.90
C ALA A 22 13.24 -8.45 -7.01
N TYR A 23 12.79 -7.20 -7.14
CA TYR A 23 13.16 -6.10 -6.28
C TYR A 23 11.90 -5.44 -5.74
N PHE A 24 12.00 -4.93 -4.54
CA PHE A 24 10.93 -4.18 -3.89
C PHE A 24 11.37 -2.75 -3.64
N ILE A 25 10.41 -1.85 -3.55
CA ILE A 25 10.65 -0.45 -3.16
C ILE A 25 9.84 -0.19 -1.91
N ALA A 26 10.50 0.34 -0.88
CA ALA A 26 9.84 0.76 0.34
C ALA A 26 10.31 2.18 0.70
N ALA A 27 9.35 3.08 0.92
CA ALA A 27 9.60 4.44 1.40
C ALA A 27 9.65 4.46 2.93
N ASP A 28 8.54 4.04 3.53
CA ASP A 28 8.30 3.88 4.94
C ASP A 28 7.32 2.71 5.16
N VAL A 29 7.34 2.15 6.37
CA VAL A 29 6.38 1.14 6.83
C VAL A 29 5.55 1.79 7.91
N LYS A 30 4.23 1.81 7.72
CA LYS A 30 3.28 2.54 8.57
C LYS A 30 2.14 1.64 8.99
N THR A 31 1.71 1.80 10.24
CA THR A 31 0.48 1.22 10.75
C THR A 31 -0.74 1.96 10.20
N TRP A 32 -1.90 1.31 10.17
CA TRP A 32 -3.17 1.99 9.83
C TRP A 32 -3.47 3.17 10.75
N ASN A 33 -3.11 3.09 12.03
CA ASN A 33 -3.27 4.21 12.97
C ASN A 33 -2.39 5.41 12.59
N GLU A 34 -1.16 5.20 12.11
CA GLU A 34 -0.33 6.30 11.61
C GLU A 34 -0.90 6.91 10.33
N ILE A 35 -1.46 6.09 9.44
CA ILE A 35 -2.13 6.57 8.22
C ILE A 35 -3.36 7.42 8.58
N VAL A 36 -4.20 6.95 9.50
CA VAL A 36 -5.36 7.72 10.00
C VAL A 36 -4.90 9.02 10.64
N ALA A 37 -3.87 8.99 11.49
CA ALA A 37 -3.35 10.19 12.15
C ALA A 37 -2.82 11.23 11.15
N ALA A 38 -2.07 10.79 10.13
CA ALA A 38 -1.62 11.67 9.04
C ALA A 38 -2.82 12.28 8.30
N ALA A 39 -3.85 11.46 8.07
CA ALA A 39 -5.05 11.90 7.36
C ALA A 39 -5.85 12.96 8.10
N GLU A 40 -6.11 12.74 9.39
CA GLU A 40 -6.74 13.71 10.28
C GLU A 40 -5.94 15.01 10.38
N ALA A 41 -4.60 14.91 10.49
CA ALA A 41 -3.72 16.07 10.59
C ALA A 41 -3.81 16.94 9.32
N GLY A 42 -3.79 16.33 8.13
CA GLY A 42 -3.89 17.10 6.89
C GLY A 42 -5.28 17.66 6.61
N LYS A 43 -6.35 17.01 7.10
CA LYS A 43 -7.73 17.52 6.96
C LYS A 43 -8.14 18.48 8.08
N GLY A 44 -7.40 18.52 9.19
CA GLY A 44 -7.72 19.33 10.36
C GLY A 44 -8.97 18.87 11.11
N VAL A 45 -9.42 17.63 10.91
CA VAL A 45 -10.61 17.06 11.54
C VAL A 45 -10.33 15.65 12.06
N LYS A 46 -11.05 15.24 13.11
CA LYS A 46 -11.04 13.86 13.61
C LYS A 46 -12.03 13.01 12.86
N PHE A 47 -11.66 11.76 12.59
CA PHE A 47 -12.51 10.79 11.94
C PHE A 47 -13.22 9.94 12.98
N ASP A 48 -14.39 9.42 12.60
CA ASP A 48 -15.02 8.31 13.32
C ASP A 48 -14.31 7.02 12.88
N VAL A 49 -13.60 6.39 13.81
CA VAL A 49 -12.72 5.23 13.53
C VAL A 49 -13.30 3.99 14.17
N SER A 50 -13.62 3.00 13.34
CA SER A 50 -14.02 1.66 13.78
C SER A 50 -12.84 0.69 13.72
N TYR A 51 -12.70 -0.14 14.75
CA TYR A 51 -11.72 -1.22 14.78
C TYR A 51 -12.43 -2.56 14.63
N ASP A 52 -12.14 -3.28 13.55
CA ASP A 52 -12.65 -4.61 13.31
C ASP A 52 -11.74 -5.65 13.98
N THR A 53 -12.31 -6.54 14.79
CA THR A 53 -11.53 -7.58 15.48
C THR A 53 -11.17 -8.71 14.52
N THR A 54 -10.11 -9.46 14.84
CA THR A 54 -9.69 -10.63 14.05
C THR A 54 -10.83 -11.64 13.89
N GLU A 55 -11.67 -11.85 14.92
CA GLU A 55 -12.82 -12.76 14.84
C GLU A 55 -13.87 -12.28 13.86
N LYS A 56 -14.08 -10.96 13.76
CA LYS A 56 -15.00 -10.36 12.77
C LYS A 56 -14.43 -10.52 11.36
N LEU A 57 -13.14 -10.22 11.18
CA LEU A 57 -12.45 -10.38 9.90
C LEU A 57 -12.45 -11.86 9.43
N GLN A 58 -12.26 -12.82 10.33
CA GLN A 58 -12.34 -14.25 10.00
C GLN A 58 -13.72 -14.70 9.49
N LYS A 59 -14.79 -13.98 9.84
CA LYS A 59 -16.14 -14.23 9.31
C LYS A 59 -16.36 -13.61 7.92
N GLY A 60 -15.38 -12.89 7.38
CA GLY A 60 -15.54 -12.13 6.14
C GLY A 60 -16.35 -10.85 6.33
N GLU A 61 -16.36 -10.31 7.55
CA GLU A 61 -17.06 -9.07 7.89
C GLU A 61 -16.08 -7.93 8.17
N VAL A 62 -16.40 -6.72 7.70
CA VAL A 62 -15.76 -5.44 8.00
C VAL A 62 -16.84 -4.39 8.30
N THR A 63 -16.48 -3.34 9.02
CA THR A 63 -17.39 -2.21 9.26
C THR A 63 -17.73 -1.52 7.94
N GLU A 64 -19.03 -1.31 7.70
CA GLU A 64 -19.53 -0.59 6.53
C GLU A 64 -19.24 0.90 6.67
N LEU A 65 -18.61 1.49 5.66
CA LEU A 65 -18.32 2.91 5.61
C LEU A 65 -19.23 3.61 4.59
N PRO A 66 -19.58 4.90 4.79
CA PRO A 66 -20.43 5.64 3.87
C PRO A 66 -19.93 5.64 2.42
N GLY A 67 -18.61 5.60 2.20
CA GLY A 67 -18.01 5.54 0.86
C GLY A 67 -18.20 4.20 0.13
N TYR A 68 -18.62 3.14 0.83
CA TYR A 68 -18.82 1.82 0.21
C TYR A 68 -20.04 1.80 -0.71
N THR A 69 -21.05 2.64 -0.48
CA THR A 69 -22.22 2.72 -1.36
C THR A 69 -21.84 3.04 -2.81
N THR A 70 -21.04 4.09 -3.03
CA THR A 70 -20.57 4.48 -4.37
C THR A 70 -19.67 3.41 -4.98
N MET A 71 -18.83 2.77 -4.17
CA MET A 71 -18.01 1.65 -4.61
C MET A 71 -18.90 0.49 -5.09
N TYR A 72 -19.89 0.07 -4.31
CA TYR A 72 -20.77 -1.03 -4.68
C TYR A 72 -21.54 -0.77 -5.96
N GLU A 73 -22.04 0.45 -6.15
CA GLU A 73 -22.69 0.87 -7.40
C GLU A 73 -21.76 0.71 -8.61
N ALA A 74 -20.49 1.09 -8.48
CA ALA A 74 -19.49 0.93 -9.53
C ALA A 74 -19.15 -0.54 -9.84
N PHE A 75 -19.34 -1.45 -8.88
CA PHE A 75 -19.03 -2.88 -8.97
C PHE A 75 -20.27 -3.78 -9.18
N GLY A 76 -21.33 -3.25 -9.80
CA GLY A 76 -22.51 -4.05 -10.18
C GLY A 76 -23.63 -4.06 -9.15
N GLY A 77 -23.64 -3.08 -8.24
CA GLY A 77 -24.68 -2.91 -7.22
C GLY A 77 -24.36 -3.63 -5.91
N ALA A 78 -25.03 -3.19 -4.84
CA ALA A 78 -24.78 -3.64 -3.47
C ALA A 78 -24.92 -5.17 -3.30
N GLU A 79 -25.92 -5.79 -3.92
CA GLU A 79 -26.15 -7.24 -3.80
C GLU A 79 -24.98 -8.08 -4.32
N VAL A 80 -24.33 -7.62 -5.39
CA VAL A 80 -23.20 -8.33 -6.01
C VAL A 80 -21.89 -7.94 -5.34
N ALA A 81 -21.65 -6.64 -5.18
CA ALA A 81 -20.36 -6.12 -4.75
C ALA A 81 -20.11 -6.30 -3.25
N ARG A 82 -21.14 -6.11 -2.40
CA ARG A 82 -20.98 -6.14 -0.94
C ARG A 82 -20.30 -7.41 -0.43
N PRO A 83 -20.80 -8.63 -0.69
CA PRO A 83 -20.18 -9.84 -0.14
C PRO A 83 -18.75 -10.05 -0.63
N ILE A 84 -18.46 -9.65 -1.88
CA ILE A 84 -17.12 -9.77 -2.48
C ILE A 84 -16.16 -8.80 -1.80
N MET A 85 -16.55 -7.53 -1.67
CA MET A 85 -15.72 -6.49 -1.07
C MET A 85 -15.51 -6.71 0.43
N GLN A 86 -16.55 -7.16 1.14
CA GLN A 86 -16.46 -7.59 2.54
C GLN A 86 -15.40 -8.69 2.69
N ALA A 87 -15.47 -9.76 1.90
CA ALA A 87 -14.48 -10.83 1.93
C ALA A 87 -13.04 -10.35 1.59
N ILE A 88 -12.88 -9.48 0.59
CA ILE A 88 -11.57 -8.93 0.20
C ILE A 88 -10.99 -8.06 1.31
N PHE A 89 -11.77 -7.13 1.86
CA PHE A 89 -11.31 -6.24 2.91
C PHE A 89 -11.02 -6.96 4.23
N SER A 90 -11.84 -7.95 4.58
CA SER A 90 -11.57 -8.81 5.73
C SER A 90 -10.25 -9.57 5.56
N GLN A 91 -10.01 -10.13 4.38
CA GLN A 91 -8.76 -10.85 4.11
C GLN A 91 -7.53 -9.93 4.17
N TYR A 92 -7.65 -8.70 3.66
CA TYR A 92 -6.58 -7.70 3.79
C TYR A 92 -6.35 -7.29 5.25
N GLY A 93 -7.41 -7.12 6.04
CA GLY A 93 -7.30 -6.86 7.47
C GLY A 93 -6.49 -7.95 8.19
N LEU A 94 -6.77 -9.22 7.91
CA LEU A 94 -6.02 -10.35 8.47
C LEU A 94 -4.55 -10.34 8.06
N TRP A 95 -4.25 -10.12 6.78
CA TRP A 95 -2.85 -10.05 6.31
C TRP A 95 -2.08 -8.87 6.92
N MET A 96 -2.76 -7.76 7.20
CA MET A 96 -2.17 -6.62 7.91
C MET A 96 -1.86 -6.98 9.37
N GLU A 97 -2.79 -7.64 10.06
CA GLU A 97 -2.61 -8.10 11.45
C GLU A 97 -1.47 -9.13 11.56
N GLU A 98 -1.36 -10.04 10.59
CA GLU A 98 -0.26 -11.02 10.48
C GLU A 98 1.09 -10.38 10.09
N GLY A 99 1.11 -9.09 9.73
CA GLY A 99 2.32 -8.37 9.33
C GLY A 99 2.84 -8.73 7.94
N LEU A 100 2.01 -9.32 7.07
CA LEU A 100 2.42 -9.76 5.73
C LEU A 100 2.74 -8.61 4.76
N PHE A 101 2.32 -7.39 5.09
CA PHE A 101 2.65 -6.18 4.35
C PHE A 101 3.96 -5.50 4.81
N ASP A 102 4.59 -6.01 5.86
CA ASP A 102 5.92 -5.55 6.30
C ASP A 102 7.01 -6.42 5.65
N TYR A 103 7.47 -5.97 4.48
CA TYR A 103 8.47 -6.68 3.70
C TYR A 103 9.87 -6.57 4.33
N LYS A 104 10.26 -7.59 5.10
CA LYS A 104 11.55 -7.64 5.81
C LYS A 104 12.64 -8.45 5.11
N SER A 105 12.28 -9.25 4.12
CA SER A 105 13.21 -10.12 3.40
C SER A 105 13.68 -9.46 2.11
N GLY A 106 14.77 -9.89 1.48
CA GLY A 106 15.15 -9.46 0.13
C GLY A 106 15.76 -8.06 -0.06
N THR A 107 16.08 -7.77 -1.32
CA THR A 107 16.84 -6.57 -1.73
C THR A 107 15.89 -5.44 -2.13
N LEU A 108 15.96 -4.33 -1.41
CA LEU A 108 15.26 -3.11 -1.79
C LEU A 108 16.01 -2.40 -2.93
N LEU A 109 15.30 -2.07 -4.01
CA LEU A 109 15.88 -1.40 -5.17
C LEU A 109 16.47 -0.04 -4.79
N ASN A 110 15.78 0.72 -3.94
CA ASN A 110 16.22 2.02 -3.43
C ASN A 110 17.40 1.93 -2.43
N LYS A 111 17.80 0.72 -2.00
CA LYS A 111 19.10 0.52 -1.32
C LYS A 111 20.24 0.32 -2.32
N VAL A 112 19.94 -0.31 -3.46
CA VAL A 112 20.92 -0.57 -4.53
C VAL A 112 21.17 0.68 -5.37
N PHE A 113 20.13 1.48 -5.60
CA PHE A 113 20.16 2.73 -6.34
C PHE A 113 19.66 3.86 -5.44
N PRO A 114 20.54 4.53 -4.66
CA PRO A 114 20.15 5.58 -3.72
C PRO A 114 19.51 6.82 -4.37
N ASP A 115 19.67 6.98 -5.68
CA ASP A 115 19.03 8.04 -6.45
C ASP A 115 17.51 7.86 -6.56
N ILE A 116 17.03 6.61 -6.39
CA ILE A 116 15.61 6.33 -6.25
C ILE A 116 15.19 6.81 -4.86
N LYS A 117 14.41 7.88 -4.82
CA LYS A 117 13.84 8.47 -3.61
C LYS A 117 12.34 8.23 -3.59
N PRO A 118 11.87 7.17 -2.92
CA PRO A 118 10.44 6.90 -2.79
C PRO A 118 9.75 8.02 -2.01
N LEU A 119 8.52 8.34 -2.39
CA LEU A 119 7.69 9.32 -1.72
C LEU A 119 7.20 8.75 -0.37
N LYS A 120 7.51 9.43 0.74
CA LYS A 120 7.06 9.02 2.07
C LYS A 120 5.62 9.42 2.33
N LEU A 121 4.97 8.79 3.32
CA LEU A 121 3.57 9.06 3.66
C LEU A 121 3.28 10.56 3.85
N GLU A 122 4.11 11.26 4.64
CA GLU A 122 3.93 12.69 4.94
C GLU A 122 4.01 13.57 3.69
N GLU A 123 4.90 13.22 2.76
CA GLU A 123 5.08 13.96 1.51
C GLU A 123 3.92 13.68 0.55
N ALA A 124 3.51 12.42 0.45
CA ALA A 124 2.32 12.02 -0.31
C ALA A 124 1.06 12.70 0.21
N TRP A 125 0.91 12.79 1.53
CA TRP A 125 -0.25 13.39 2.16
C TRP A 125 -0.30 14.90 1.97
N LYS A 126 0.84 15.60 1.98
CA LYS A 126 0.88 17.03 1.64
C LYS A 126 0.33 17.32 0.25
N GLU A 127 0.52 16.42 -0.70
CA GLU A 127 0.00 16.60 -2.06
C GLU A 127 -1.44 16.11 -2.21
N ALA A 128 -1.77 14.92 -1.72
CA ALA A 128 -3.09 14.32 -1.87
C ALA A 128 -4.16 14.92 -0.93
N GLY A 129 -3.75 15.39 0.26
CA GLY A 129 -4.64 15.91 1.29
C GLY A 129 -5.25 17.28 0.97
N LYS A 130 -4.76 17.97 -0.07
CA LYS A 130 -5.22 19.29 -0.55
C LYS A 130 -6.63 19.26 -1.18
N ALA A 131 -7.18 18.08 -1.45
CA ALA A 131 -8.50 17.89 -2.06
C ALA A 131 -9.67 18.23 -1.11
#